data_AF-A0A6G6WHY4-F1
#
_entry.id   AF-A0A6G6WHY4-F1
#
_cell.length_a   1.000
_cell.length_b   1.000
_cell.length_c   1.000
_cell.angle_alpha   90.00
_cell.angle_beta   90.00
_cell.angle_gamma   90.00
#
_symmetry.space_group_name_H-M   'P 1'
#
loop_
_entity.id
_entity.type
_entity.pdbx_description
1 polymer ?
#
loop_
_entity_poly.entity_id
_entity_poly.type
_entity_poly.pdbx_seq_one_letter_code
_entity_poly.pdbx_strand_id
1 'polypeptide(L)'
;MSDEEGHPVISGLAALIGVGVVVGLLVSVGALGATRVLGLGGEDDGGTASSQQSMYLPRPSETESESGPQITLAPGEPTPVESTSAAPEFAISLSSSVTEVGPMEEIYLTGVYPGGEGAVLQVQRFENGKWQDFPVDVPVSGGTFSTYVQTASSGVNTFRVRDTSGPETSNEVKVTVR
;
A
#
# COMPACT_ATOMS: atom_id res chain seq x y z
N MET A 1 -36.20 -12.17 -48.18
CA MET A 1 -35.22 -11.43 -47.38
C MET A 1 -36.04 -10.62 -46.39
N SER A 2 -36.03 -10.98 -45.11
CA SER A 2 -36.83 -10.27 -44.10
C SER A 2 -36.01 -9.12 -43.56
N ASP A 3 -36.64 -7.95 -43.56
CA ASP A 3 -36.11 -6.67 -43.11
C ASP A 3 -35.67 -6.72 -41.64
N GLU A 4 -34.38 -6.53 -41.40
CA GLU A 4 -33.80 -6.29 -40.08
C GLU A 4 -33.97 -4.81 -39.75
N GLU A 5 -35.11 -4.49 -39.12
CA GLU A 5 -35.35 -3.21 -38.46
C GLU A 5 -34.22 -2.97 -37.43
N GLY A 6 -33.40 -1.94 -37.68
CA GLY A 6 -32.14 -1.70 -37.00
C GLY A 6 -32.29 -1.32 -35.52
N HIS A 7 -32.32 -2.32 -34.65
CA HIS A 7 -32.17 -2.15 -33.20
C HIS A 7 -30.77 -2.62 -32.76
N PRO A 8 -29.73 -1.76 -32.90
CA PRO A 8 -28.34 -2.14 -32.63
C PRO A 8 -28.12 -2.54 -31.17
N VAL A 9 -28.89 -1.97 -30.26
CA VAL A 9 -28.83 -2.30 -28.83
C VAL A 9 -29.42 -3.68 -28.54
N ILE A 10 -30.53 -4.04 -29.21
CA ILE A 10 -31.22 -5.31 -28.98
C ILE A 10 -30.42 -6.47 -29.60
N SER A 11 -29.90 -6.28 -30.82
CA SER A 11 -28.99 -7.24 -31.47
C SER A 11 -27.69 -7.41 -30.68
N GLY A 12 -27.11 -6.31 -30.17
CA GLY A 12 -25.94 -6.35 -29.29
C GLY A 12 -26.20 -7.10 -27.99
N LEU A 13 -27.34 -6.87 -27.32
CA LEU A 13 -27.72 -7.59 -26.11
C LEU A 13 -27.94 -9.09 -26.38
N ALA A 14 -28.63 -9.44 -27.47
CA ALA A 14 -28.83 -10.83 -27.86
C ALA A 14 -27.51 -11.55 -28.16
N ALA A 15 -26.59 -10.87 -28.85
CA ALA A 15 -25.25 -11.37 -29.10
C ALA A 15 -24.46 -11.58 -27.80
N LEU A 16 -24.52 -10.63 -26.86
CA LEU A 16 -23.82 -10.72 -25.57
C LEU A 16 -24.35 -11.89 -24.71
N ILE A 17 -25.66 -12.10 -24.67
CA ILE A 17 -26.27 -13.26 -24.01
C ILE A 17 -25.83 -14.56 -24.70
N GLY A 18 -25.86 -14.61 -26.02
CA GLY A 18 -25.43 -15.79 -26.79
C GLY A 18 -23.98 -16.18 -26.51
N VAL A 19 -23.06 -15.20 -26.53
CA VAL A 19 -21.65 -15.43 -26.20
C VAL A 19 -21.48 -15.87 -24.74
N GLY A 20 -22.18 -15.22 -23.80
CA GLY A 20 -22.14 -15.57 -22.38
C GLY A 20 -22.57 -17.01 -22.11
N VAL A 21 -23.63 -17.50 -22.77
CA VAL A 21 -24.08 -18.89 -22.66
C VAL A 21 -23.02 -19.86 -23.19
N VAL A 22 -22.43 -19.58 -24.36
CA VAL A 22 -21.42 -20.47 -24.97
C VAL A 22 -20.17 -20.56 -24.09
N VAL A 23 -19.65 -19.41 -23.64
CA VAL A 23 -18.45 -19.38 -22.79
C VAL A 23 -18.73 -20.03 -21.43
N GLY A 24 -19.89 -19.75 -20.83
CA GLY A 24 -20.30 -20.37 -19.57
C GLY A 24 -20.40 -21.89 -19.66
N LEU A 25 -20.94 -22.42 -20.76
CA LEU A 25 -21.02 -23.87 -21.01
C LEU A 25 -19.63 -24.52 -21.15
N LEU A 26 -18.70 -23.86 -21.85
CA LEU A 26 -17.34 -24.37 -22.01
C LEU A 26 -16.57 -24.41 -20.69
N VAL A 27 -16.68 -23.35 -19.88
CA VAL A 27 -16.00 -23.27 -18.56
C VAL A 27 -16.57 -24.30 -17.59
N SER A 28 -17.89 -24.48 -17.53
CA SER A 28 -18.53 -25.44 -16.63
C SER A 28 -18.22 -26.90 -16.99
N VAL A 29 -18.15 -27.24 -18.29
CA VAL A 29 -17.69 -28.56 -18.73
C VAL A 29 -16.21 -28.80 -18.37
N GLY A 30 -15.35 -27.79 -18.55
CA GLY A 30 -13.93 -27.87 -18.18
C GLY A 30 -13.73 -28.11 -16.67
N ALA A 31 -14.46 -27.38 -15.83
CA ALA A 31 -14.38 -27.53 -14.37
C ALA A 31 -14.77 -28.92 -13.89
N LEU A 32 -15.85 -29.52 -14.42
CA LEU A 32 -16.28 -30.88 -14.08
C LEU A 32 -15.30 -31.97 -14.57
N GLY A 33 -14.58 -31.71 -15.67
CA GLY A 33 -13.49 -32.58 -16.11
C GLY A 33 -12.27 -32.53 -15.19
N ALA A 34 -11.92 -31.33 -14.73
CA ALA A 34 -10.77 -31.11 -13.84
C ALA A 34 -10.96 -31.75 -12.45
N THR A 35 -12.17 -31.71 -11.88
CA THR A 35 -12.43 -32.29 -10.54
C THR A 35 -12.24 -33.81 -10.49
N ARG A 36 -12.45 -34.52 -11.61
CA ARG A 36 -12.19 -35.98 -11.70
C ARG A 36 -10.72 -36.34 -11.85
N VAL A 37 -9.89 -35.50 -12.48
CA VAL A 37 -8.44 -35.74 -12.61
C VAL A 37 -7.70 -35.31 -11.35
N LEU A 38 -8.17 -34.29 -10.65
CA LEU A 38 -7.59 -33.84 -9.38
C LEU A 38 -8.04 -34.67 -8.15
N GLY A 39 -8.93 -35.65 -8.32
CA GLY A 39 -9.33 -36.54 -7.23
C GLY A 39 -10.12 -35.85 -6.11
N LEU A 40 -10.87 -34.79 -6.42
CA LEU A 40 -11.73 -34.08 -5.46
C LEU A 40 -13.08 -34.78 -5.34
N GLY A 41 -13.03 -36.02 -4.87
CA GLY A 41 -14.17 -36.88 -4.59
C GLY A 41 -13.70 -38.01 -3.69
N GLY A 42 -13.40 -37.69 -2.43
CA GLY A 42 -12.94 -38.63 -1.43
C GLY A 42 -12.84 -37.98 -0.06
N GLU A 43 -13.76 -38.40 0.81
CA GLU A 43 -13.71 -38.49 2.27
C GLU A 43 -13.15 -37.33 3.12
N ASP A 44 -13.99 -36.92 4.07
CA ASP A 44 -13.67 -36.16 5.27
C ASP A 44 -12.53 -36.80 6.09
N ASP A 45 -11.28 -36.45 5.76
CA ASP A 45 -10.17 -36.67 6.68
C ASP A 45 -10.17 -35.56 7.74
N GLY A 46 -10.92 -35.84 8.81
CA GLY A 46 -10.90 -35.08 10.05
C GLY A 46 -9.47 -35.03 10.62
N GLY A 47 -8.75 -33.97 10.26
CA GLY A 47 -7.43 -33.65 10.78
C GLY A 47 -7.48 -33.54 12.31
N THR A 48 -6.99 -34.57 12.98
CA THR A 48 -6.84 -34.59 14.43
C THR A 48 -5.76 -33.59 14.81
N ALA A 49 -6.15 -32.52 15.51
CA ALA A 49 -5.20 -31.55 16.06
C ALA A 49 -4.27 -32.26 17.05
N SER A 50 -2.99 -32.40 16.69
CA SER A 50 -1.95 -32.88 17.60
C SER A 50 -1.63 -31.78 18.62
N SER A 51 -2.44 -31.70 19.67
CA SER A 51 -2.21 -30.87 20.85
C SER A 51 -1.01 -31.41 21.65
N GLN A 52 0.23 -31.23 21.19
CA GLN A 52 1.42 -31.56 21.99
C GLN A 52 2.75 -30.93 21.57
N GLN A 53 2.77 -29.93 20.69
CA GLN A 53 4.01 -29.23 20.38
C GLN A 53 4.23 -28.08 21.38
N SER A 54 4.82 -28.41 22.54
CA SER A 54 5.27 -27.41 23.50
C SER A 54 6.39 -26.56 22.89
N MET A 55 6.10 -25.32 22.55
CA MET A 55 7.10 -24.33 22.14
C MET A 55 8.03 -24.03 23.32
N TYR A 56 9.32 -24.29 23.14
CA TYR A 56 10.35 -24.01 24.13
C TYR A 56 10.64 -22.50 24.14
N LEU A 57 10.17 -21.79 25.17
CA LEU A 57 10.54 -20.39 25.38
C LEU A 57 11.85 -20.35 26.20
N PRO A 58 12.97 -19.88 25.62
CA PRO A 58 14.18 -19.65 26.40
C PRO A 58 13.90 -18.61 27.48
N ARG A 59 14.49 -18.82 28.67
CA ARG A 59 14.33 -17.87 29.77
C ARG A 59 15.12 -16.60 29.42
N PRO A 60 14.50 -15.40 29.51
CA PRO A 60 15.23 -14.16 29.31
C PRO A 60 16.33 -14.05 30.39
N SER A 61 17.52 -13.64 29.98
CA SER A 61 18.58 -13.22 30.88
C SER A 61 18.49 -11.72 31.12
N GLU A 62 18.76 -11.27 32.34
CA GLU A 62 18.93 -9.85 32.64
C GLU A 62 20.12 -9.31 31.84
N THR A 63 19.94 -8.19 31.15
CA THR A 63 21.05 -7.47 30.51
C THR A 63 21.89 -6.79 31.57
N GLU A 64 23.22 -6.86 31.45
CA GLU A 64 24.14 -6.12 32.31
C GLU A 64 23.86 -4.62 32.21
N SER A 65 23.54 -3.98 33.33
CA SER A 65 23.45 -2.52 33.41
C SER A 65 24.81 -1.93 33.09
N GLU A 66 24.93 -1.25 31.96
CA GLU A 66 26.15 -0.57 31.57
C GLU A 66 26.52 0.49 32.62
N SER A 67 27.62 0.24 33.34
CA SER A 67 28.24 1.17 34.28
C SER A 67 29.06 2.21 33.49
N GLY A 68 28.38 2.96 32.64
CA GLY A 68 28.86 4.21 32.05
C GLY A 68 28.60 5.38 32.99
N PRO A 69 29.24 6.55 32.79
CA PRO A 69 29.08 7.69 33.68
C PRO A 69 27.61 8.10 33.71
N GLN A 70 27.01 7.97 34.90
CA GLN A 70 25.69 8.53 35.17
C GLN A 70 25.81 10.04 35.03
N ILE A 71 25.16 10.60 34.01
CA ILE A 71 24.92 12.04 33.93
C ILE A 71 23.97 12.38 35.09
N THR A 72 24.55 12.68 36.24
CA THR A 72 23.85 13.21 37.40
C THR A 72 23.42 14.64 37.09
N LEU A 73 22.11 14.86 37.03
CA LEU A 73 21.53 16.20 37.04
C LEU A 73 21.86 16.83 38.40
N ALA A 74 22.70 17.87 38.39
CA ALA A 74 22.72 18.80 39.51
C ALA A 74 21.29 19.30 39.77
N PRO A 75 20.85 19.48 41.03
CA PRO A 75 19.55 20.09 41.31
C PRO A 75 19.61 21.58 40.98
N GLY A 76 19.55 21.90 39.69
CA GLY A 76 18.99 23.14 39.19
C GLY A 76 17.49 22.89 39.02
N GLU A 77 16.69 23.75 39.62
CA GLU A 77 15.23 23.80 39.51
C GLU A 77 14.75 23.37 38.11
N PRO A 78 14.10 22.20 37.95
CA PRO A 78 13.59 21.80 36.66
C PRO A 78 12.40 22.71 36.36
N THR A 79 12.65 23.78 35.60
CA THR A 79 11.59 24.37 34.82
C THR A 79 11.08 23.25 33.92
N PRO A 80 9.79 22.84 33.99
CA PRO A 80 9.27 21.83 33.10
C PRO A 80 9.45 22.37 31.68
N VAL A 81 10.39 21.80 30.92
CA VAL A 81 10.28 21.88 29.46
C VAL A 81 9.13 20.95 29.13
N GLU A 82 7.91 21.50 29.14
CA GLU A 82 6.79 20.89 28.45
C GLU A 82 7.30 20.56 27.04
N SER A 83 7.60 19.28 26.79
CA SER A 83 7.65 18.77 25.44
C SER A 83 6.21 18.82 24.96
N THR A 84 5.78 20.01 24.56
CA THR A 84 4.60 20.19 23.74
C THR A 84 4.90 19.39 22.48
N SER A 85 4.43 18.15 22.46
CA SER A 85 4.29 17.37 21.23
C SER A 85 3.33 18.18 20.37
N ALA A 86 3.88 19.11 19.59
CA ALA A 86 3.11 19.91 18.66
C ALA A 86 2.30 18.92 17.81
N ALA A 87 1.00 19.19 17.68
CA ALA A 87 0.18 18.41 16.78
C ALA A 87 0.83 18.46 15.38
N PRO A 88 0.85 17.32 14.65
CA PRO A 88 1.47 17.28 13.34
C PRO A 88 0.82 18.33 12.43
N GLU A 89 1.66 19.12 11.73
CA GLU A 89 1.18 20.19 10.84
C GLU A 89 0.39 19.65 9.64
N PHE A 90 0.63 18.39 9.27
CA PHE A 90 -0.03 17.70 8.15
C PHE A 90 -0.71 16.43 8.65
N ALA A 91 -1.92 16.14 8.15
CA ALA A 91 -2.63 14.90 8.45
C ALA A 91 -1.95 13.65 7.85
N ILE A 92 -1.22 13.85 6.74
CA ILE A 92 -0.44 12.82 6.05
C ILE A 92 1.04 13.16 6.23
N SER A 93 1.86 12.21 6.66
CA SER A 93 3.31 12.35 6.61
C SER A 93 3.89 11.59 5.43
N LEU A 94 4.96 12.12 4.85
CA LEU A 94 5.71 11.50 3.77
C LEU A 94 7.21 11.60 4.07
N SER A 95 7.92 10.51 3.80
CA SER A 95 9.35 10.41 3.93
C SER A 95 9.93 9.65 2.74
N SER A 96 11.22 9.86 2.50
CA SER A 96 12.03 9.06 1.59
C SER A 96 13.25 8.54 2.35
N SER A 97 13.64 7.30 2.08
CA SER A 97 14.86 6.71 2.66
C SER A 97 16.15 7.31 2.08
N VAL A 98 16.06 7.96 0.92
CA VAL A 98 17.19 8.51 0.17
C VAL A 98 16.92 9.96 -0.21
N THR A 99 17.98 10.76 -0.25
CA THR A 99 17.94 12.16 -0.72
C THR A 99 18.59 12.34 -2.09
N GLU A 100 19.21 11.30 -2.62
CA GLU A 100 19.89 11.28 -3.91
C GLU A 100 19.83 9.89 -4.56
N VAL A 101 19.62 9.85 -5.87
CA VAL A 101 19.58 8.61 -6.68
C VAL A 101 20.11 8.86 -8.10
N GLY A 102 20.44 7.80 -8.83
CA GLY A 102 20.70 7.85 -10.27
C GLY A 102 19.41 8.00 -11.11
N PRO A 103 19.53 8.22 -12.43
CA PRO A 103 18.38 8.33 -13.30
C PRO A 103 17.66 6.99 -13.39
N MET A 104 16.33 7.01 -13.31
CA MET A 104 15.47 5.80 -13.32
C MET A 104 15.68 4.85 -12.12
N GLU A 105 16.47 5.24 -11.13
CA GLU A 105 16.58 4.48 -9.88
C GLU A 105 15.31 4.69 -9.03
N GLU A 106 14.99 3.68 -8.20
CA GLU A 106 13.81 3.68 -7.36
C GLU A 106 13.98 4.62 -6.16
N ILE A 107 13.02 5.53 -6.02
CA ILE A 107 12.90 6.40 -4.85
C ILE A 107 11.74 5.85 -4.02
N TYR A 108 12.06 5.22 -2.89
CA TYR A 108 11.08 4.67 -1.97
C TYR A 108 10.44 5.77 -1.12
N LEU A 109 9.12 5.86 -1.20
CA LEU A 109 8.28 6.83 -0.51
C LEU A 109 7.43 6.09 0.53
N THR A 110 7.54 6.47 1.80
CA THR A 110 6.78 5.87 2.90
C THR A 110 6.13 6.95 3.75
N GLY A 111 5.05 6.60 4.44
CA GLY A 111 4.35 7.57 5.26
C GLY A 111 3.26 7.00 6.14
N VAL A 112 2.68 7.88 6.96
CA VAL A 112 1.53 7.57 7.81
C VAL A 112 0.35 8.45 7.46
N TYR A 113 -0.85 7.88 7.53
CA TYR A 113 -2.12 8.58 7.44
C TYR A 113 -3.15 7.94 8.40
N PRO A 114 -3.09 8.26 9.71
CA PRO A 114 -3.86 7.56 10.73
C PRO A 114 -5.39 7.58 10.54
N GLY A 115 -5.93 8.63 9.90
CA GLY A 115 -7.36 8.78 9.61
C GLY A 115 -7.78 8.33 8.20
N GLY A 116 -6.85 7.83 7.40
CA GLY A 116 -7.05 7.56 5.97
C GLY A 116 -7.19 6.08 5.62
N GLU A 117 -7.68 5.23 6.51
CA GLU A 117 -7.78 3.79 6.23
C GLU A 117 -8.62 3.54 4.97
N GLY A 118 -8.07 2.78 4.01
CA GLY A 118 -8.72 2.50 2.73
C GLY A 118 -8.72 3.68 1.75
N ALA A 119 -8.13 4.82 2.10
CA ALA A 119 -7.93 5.93 1.17
C ALA A 119 -6.92 5.55 0.08
N VAL A 120 -7.04 6.19 -1.08
CA VAL A 120 -6.07 6.08 -2.17
C VAL A 120 -5.38 7.43 -2.29
N LEU A 121 -4.06 7.43 -2.18
CA LEU A 121 -3.24 8.64 -2.31
C LEU A 121 -2.63 8.71 -3.70
N GLN A 122 -2.71 9.88 -4.32
CA GLN A 122 -2.02 10.21 -5.56
C GLN A 122 -0.64 10.78 -5.25
N VAL A 123 0.43 10.19 -5.79
CA VAL A 123 1.75 10.83 -5.76
C VAL A 123 1.74 12.03 -6.70
N GLN A 124 2.28 13.15 -6.24
CA GLN A 124 2.43 14.37 -7.04
C GLN A 124 3.89 14.81 -7.06
N ARG A 125 4.31 15.40 -8.17
CA ARG A 125 5.62 16.05 -8.33
C ARG A 125 5.45 17.53 -8.60
N PHE A 126 6.29 18.37 -8.00
CA PHE A 126 6.28 19.80 -8.26
C PHE A 126 7.06 20.11 -9.53
N GLU A 127 6.37 20.63 -10.56
CA GLU A 127 6.96 20.97 -11.85
C GLU A 127 6.33 22.24 -12.40
N ASN A 128 7.12 23.11 -13.03
CA ASN A 128 6.65 24.34 -13.66
C ASN A 128 5.82 25.24 -12.70
N GLY A 129 6.20 25.28 -11.41
CA GLY A 129 5.53 26.11 -10.41
C GLY A 129 4.20 25.55 -9.88
N LYS A 130 3.84 24.31 -10.23
CA LYS A 130 2.60 23.68 -9.78
C LYS A 130 2.80 22.20 -9.44
N TRP A 131 1.91 21.67 -8.63
CA TRP A 131 1.84 20.24 -8.35
C TRP A 131 1.15 19.52 -9.50
N GLN A 132 1.80 18.48 -10.01
CA GLN A 132 1.32 17.66 -11.10
C GLN A 132 1.20 16.22 -10.63
N ASP A 133 0.17 15.51 -11.09
CA ASP A 133 0.00 14.10 -10.76
C ASP A 133 1.12 13.29 -11.39
N PHE A 134 1.78 12.50 -10.56
CA PHE A 134 2.73 11.48 -10.97
C PHE A 134 1.96 10.17 -11.08
N PRO A 135 2.17 9.33 -12.11
CA PRO A 135 1.30 8.19 -12.42
C PRO A 135 1.51 7.01 -11.47
N VAL A 136 1.34 7.25 -10.16
CA VAL A 136 1.47 6.28 -9.07
C VAL A 136 0.40 6.61 -8.03
N ASP A 137 -0.45 5.62 -7.79
CA ASP A 137 -1.44 5.62 -6.72
C ASP A 137 -1.00 4.65 -5.62
N VAL A 138 -1.24 5.01 -4.36
CA VAL A 138 -0.88 4.17 -3.22
C VAL A 138 -2.06 4.02 -2.27
N PRO A 139 -2.52 2.79 -2.00
CA PRO A 139 -3.56 2.55 -1.00
C PRO A 139 -2.98 2.68 0.41
N VAL A 140 -3.77 3.21 1.33
CA VAL A 140 -3.45 3.27 2.76
C VAL A 140 -4.00 2.02 3.45
N SER A 141 -3.15 1.36 4.23
CA SER A 141 -3.54 0.23 5.06
C SER A 141 -2.86 0.25 6.42
N GLY A 142 -3.63 -0.02 7.48
CA GLY A 142 -3.16 0.09 8.85
C GLY A 142 -2.72 1.52 9.21
N GLY A 143 -3.31 2.52 8.58
CA GLY A 143 -2.90 3.92 8.70
C GLY A 143 -1.51 4.25 8.16
N THR A 144 -0.94 3.40 7.31
CA THR A 144 0.39 3.58 6.70
C THR A 144 0.34 3.34 5.19
N PHE A 145 1.37 3.82 4.48
CA PHE A 145 1.51 3.56 3.05
C PHE A 145 3.00 3.51 2.65
N SER A 146 3.27 2.80 1.56
CA SER A 146 4.60 2.66 0.97
C SER A 146 4.48 2.47 -0.54
N THR A 147 5.34 3.14 -1.29
CA THR A 147 5.42 3.03 -2.74
C THR A 147 6.84 3.38 -3.22
N TYR A 148 7.07 3.31 -4.53
CA TYR A 148 8.27 3.83 -5.15
C TYR A 148 7.93 4.62 -6.41
N VAL A 149 8.81 5.55 -6.77
CA VAL A 149 8.77 6.27 -8.04
C VAL A 149 10.11 6.15 -8.76
N GLN A 150 10.10 6.23 -10.08
CA GLN A 150 11.30 6.27 -10.92
C GLN A 150 11.17 7.45 -11.86
N THR A 151 12.24 8.23 -12.01
CA THR A 151 12.23 9.40 -12.90
C THR A 151 13.59 9.59 -13.56
N ALA A 152 13.56 9.98 -14.82
CA ALA A 152 14.74 10.43 -15.56
C ALA A 152 14.96 11.96 -15.45
N SER A 153 14.05 12.70 -14.83
CA SER A 153 14.18 14.14 -14.62
C SER A 153 15.34 14.42 -13.66
N SER A 154 16.49 14.83 -14.21
CA SER A 154 17.67 15.21 -13.44
C SER A 154 17.45 16.44 -12.56
N GLY A 155 18.19 16.55 -11.46
CA GLY A 155 18.11 17.66 -10.52
C GLY A 155 17.17 17.39 -9.35
N VAL A 156 16.74 18.45 -8.66
CA VAL A 156 15.88 18.34 -7.48
C VAL A 156 14.45 18.06 -7.90
N ASN A 157 13.96 16.87 -7.54
CA ASN A 157 12.56 16.48 -7.69
C ASN A 157 11.88 16.63 -6.32
N THR A 158 10.82 17.42 -6.26
CA THR A 158 10.01 17.56 -5.05
C THR A 158 8.72 16.75 -5.20
N PHE A 159 8.48 15.84 -4.28
CA PHE A 159 7.32 14.96 -4.24
C PHE A 159 6.42 15.26 -3.03
N ARG A 160 5.14 14.96 -3.17
CA ARG A 160 4.17 14.87 -2.07
C ARG A 160 3.11 13.82 -2.41
N VAL A 161 2.24 13.50 -1.47
CA VAL A 161 1.02 12.72 -1.74
C VAL A 161 -0.23 13.54 -1.40
N ARG A 162 -1.34 13.25 -2.08
CA ARG A 162 -2.65 13.86 -1.87
C ARG A 162 -3.71 12.78 -1.77
N ASP A 163 -4.63 12.88 -0.82
CA ASP A 163 -5.83 12.03 -0.81
C ASP A 163 -6.69 12.30 -2.05
N THR A 164 -7.03 11.26 -2.80
CA THR A 164 -7.88 11.38 -4.00
C THR A 164 -9.32 11.75 -3.67
N SER A 165 -9.81 11.38 -2.48
CA SER A 165 -11.18 11.62 -2.01
C SER A 165 -11.31 12.86 -1.12
N GLY A 166 -10.20 13.37 -0.58
CA GLY A 166 -10.15 14.45 0.39
C GLY A 166 -9.28 15.63 -0.02
N PRO A 167 -9.26 16.72 0.77
CA PRO A 167 -8.37 17.85 0.55
C PRO A 167 -6.95 17.63 1.13
N GLU A 168 -6.74 16.55 1.88
CA GLU A 168 -5.52 16.32 2.66
C GLU A 168 -4.29 16.09 1.76
N THR A 169 -3.19 16.74 2.12
CA THR A 169 -1.89 16.60 1.45
C THR A 169 -0.79 16.38 2.47
N SER A 170 0.28 15.68 2.07
CA SER A 170 1.46 15.51 2.90
C SER A 170 2.38 16.73 2.90
N ASN A 171 3.38 16.69 3.79
CA ASN A 171 4.60 17.46 3.63
C ASN A 171 5.33 17.12 2.31
N GLU A 172 6.29 17.97 1.96
CA GLU A 172 7.12 17.81 0.76
C GLU A 172 8.38 16.99 1.06
N VAL A 173 8.81 16.19 0.09
CA VAL A 173 10.05 15.43 0.11
C VAL A 173 10.88 15.77 -1.13
N LYS A 174 12.16 16.08 -0.94
CA LYS A 174 13.07 16.48 -2.03
C LYS A 174 14.13 15.40 -2.25
N VAL A 175 14.25 14.94 -3.49
CA VAL A 175 15.24 13.94 -3.90
C VAL A 175 15.99 14.44 -5.14
N THR A 176 17.31 14.35 -5.12
CA THR A 176 18.15 14.79 -6.23
C THR A 176 18.47 13.61 -7.15
N VAL A 177 18.20 13.76 -8.44
CA VAL A 177 18.58 12.77 -9.47
C VAL A 177 19.85 13.26 -10.17
N ARG A 178 20.92 12.46 -10.14
CA ARG A 178 22.24 12.83 -10.71
C ARG A 178 22.54 12.18 -12.04
#